data_AF-C7XB00-F1
#
_entry.id   AF-C7XB00-F1
#
_cell.length_a   1.000
_cell.length_b   1.000
_cell.length_c   1.000
_cell.angle_alpha   90.00
_cell.angle_beta   90.00
_cell.angle_gamma   90.00
#
_symmetry.space_group_name_H-M   'P 1'
#
loop_
_entity.id
_entity.type
_entity.pdbx_description
1 polymer ?
#
loop_
_entity_poly.entity_id
_entity_poly.type
_entity_poly.pdbx_seq_one_letter_code
_entity_poly.pdbx_strand_id
1 'polypeptide(L)'
;MEDPSLRRVQLTVRLMFAFSGIAFVDLAHLKWENIRDGILQYHRQKSGSLIQLEIPSGALRLLDELSACTAKESFYLFPFLSGTRTGEAAYKEYNRTLSRFNHDLKLLARSTGVTLPVTSYTIRHSFASFLKEQDVSIEVISELLGHKSIKTTQIYLKSFSLERLSKVNRNCFESVCKPIPKVG
;
A
#
# COMPACT_ATOMS: atom_id res chain seq x y z
N MET A 1 12.39 23.48 0.11
CA MET A 1 12.04 23.18 -1.29
C MET A 1 11.99 21.66 -1.41
N GLU A 2 10.79 21.07 -1.35
CA GLU A 2 10.64 19.60 -1.41
C GLU A 2 11.04 19.12 -2.81
N ASP A 3 11.98 18.18 -2.89
CA ASP A 3 12.33 17.51 -4.15
C ASP A 3 11.08 16.79 -4.70
N PRO A 4 10.61 17.12 -5.91
CA PRO A 4 9.41 16.51 -6.51
C PRO A 4 9.49 14.97 -6.58
N SER A 5 10.69 14.40 -6.73
CA SER A 5 10.89 12.95 -6.72
C SER A 5 10.62 12.34 -5.34
N LEU A 6 11.07 13.01 -4.27
CA LEU A 6 10.81 12.60 -2.89
C LEU A 6 9.34 12.73 -2.51
N ARG A 7 8.64 13.75 -3.04
CA ARG A 7 7.19 13.90 -2.82
C ARG A 7 6.42 12.69 -3.34
N ARG A 8 6.72 12.23 -4.55
CA ARG A 8 6.07 11.04 -5.13
C ARG A 8 6.29 9.79 -4.26
N VAL A 9 7.50 9.61 -3.74
CA VAL A 9 7.82 8.49 -2.83
C VAL A 9 7.04 8.61 -1.52
N GLN A 10 6.95 9.80 -0.92
CA GLN A 10 6.16 10.03 0.29
C GLN A 10 4.68 9.67 0.08
N LEU A 11 4.07 10.14 -1.01
CA LEU A 11 2.68 9.79 -1.36
C LEU A 11 2.51 8.28 -1.51
N THR A 12 3.44 7.64 -2.24
CA THR A 12 3.43 6.19 -2.48
C THR A 12 3.49 5.41 -1.16
N VAL A 13 4.42 5.74 -0.25
CA VAL A 13 4.56 5.07 1.04
C VAL A 13 3.30 5.24 1.89
N ARG A 14 2.74 6.45 1.94
CA ARG A 14 1.52 6.72 2.72
C ARG A 14 0.31 5.98 2.17
N LEU A 15 0.16 5.89 0.84
CA LEU A 15 -0.88 5.09 0.20
C LEU A 15 -0.65 3.59 0.40
N MET A 16 0.59 3.11 0.37
CA MET A 16 0.89 1.72 0.71
C MET A 16 0.35 1.36 2.11
N PHE A 17 0.54 2.27 3.06
CA PHE A 17 0.04 2.11 4.42
C PHE A 17 -1.49 2.23 4.51
N ALA A 18 -2.08 3.21 3.82
CA ALA A 18 -3.53 3.42 3.76
C ALA A 18 -4.29 2.24 3.13
N PHE A 19 -3.66 1.51 2.22
CA PHE A 19 -4.23 0.35 1.53
C PHE A 19 -3.76 -0.96 2.19
N SER A 20 -3.79 -1.01 3.52
CA SER A 20 -3.50 -2.21 4.30
C SER A 20 -2.11 -2.81 4.08
N GLY A 21 -1.08 -1.96 3.96
CA GLY A 21 0.28 -2.41 3.68
C GLY A 21 0.41 -3.10 2.32
N ILE A 22 -0.37 -2.67 1.31
CA ILE A 22 -0.34 -3.22 -0.05
C ILE A 22 1.10 -3.39 -0.55
N ALA A 23 1.39 -4.52 -1.19
CA ALA A 23 2.70 -4.74 -1.77
C ALA A 23 2.90 -3.79 -2.96
N PHE A 24 4.12 -3.29 -3.17
CA PHE A 24 4.38 -2.35 -4.26
C PHE A 24 4.01 -2.94 -5.64
N VAL A 25 4.18 -4.25 -5.83
CA VAL A 25 3.73 -4.93 -7.07
C VAL A 25 2.23 -4.77 -7.28
N ASP A 26 1.43 -4.92 -6.24
CA ASP A 26 -0.02 -4.80 -6.31
C ASP A 26 -0.41 -3.33 -6.56
N LEU A 27 0.18 -2.39 -5.80
CA LEU A 27 -0.05 -0.95 -5.96
C LEU A 27 0.28 -0.47 -7.38
N ALA A 28 1.42 -0.90 -7.92
CA ALA A 28 1.89 -0.50 -9.25
C ALA A 28 0.98 -0.99 -10.38
N HIS A 29 0.18 -2.03 -10.14
CA HIS A 29 -0.73 -2.61 -11.11
C HIS A 29 -2.20 -2.34 -10.82
N LEU A 30 -2.52 -1.51 -9.80
CA LEU A 30 -3.89 -1.06 -9.59
C LEU A 30 -4.37 -0.31 -10.84
N LYS A 31 -5.63 -0.52 -11.18
CA LYS A 31 -6.36 0.13 -12.27
C LYS A 31 -7.47 1.01 -11.70
N TRP A 32 -7.97 1.93 -12.52
CA TRP A 32 -9.11 2.76 -12.15
C TRP A 32 -10.33 1.94 -11.71
N GLU A 33 -10.58 0.81 -12.38
CA GLU A 33 -11.70 -0.09 -12.07
C GLU A 33 -11.61 -0.77 -10.69
N ASN A 34 -10.42 -0.78 -10.06
CA ASN A 34 -10.22 -1.34 -8.73
C ASN A 34 -10.80 -0.46 -7.62
N ILE A 35 -11.27 0.75 -7.92
CA ILE A 35 -11.91 1.63 -6.96
C ILE A 35 -13.34 1.93 -7.42
N ARG A 36 -14.31 1.59 -6.58
CA ARG A 36 -15.73 1.91 -6.79
C ARG A 36 -16.38 2.25 -5.46
N ASP A 37 -17.16 3.33 -5.44
CA ASP A 37 -17.93 3.76 -4.25
C ASP A 37 -17.08 3.89 -2.97
N GLY A 38 -15.84 4.38 -3.12
CA GLY A 38 -14.89 4.53 -2.01
C GLY A 38 -14.25 3.22 -1.52
N ILE A 39 -14.52 2.09 -2.18
CA ILE A 39 -13.97 0.78 -1.87
C ILE A 39 -12.86 0.45 -2.85
N LEU A 40 -11.67 0.13 -2.32
CA LEU A 40 -10.57 -0.47 -3.07
C LEU A 40 -10.75 -1.99 -3.06
N GLN A 41 -10.73 -2.59 -4.25
CA GLN A 41 -10.83 -4.03 -4.46
C GLN A 41 -9.83 -4.52 -5.53
N TYR A 42 -8.98 -5.48 -5.16
CA TYR A 42 -8.02 -6.09 -6.08
C TYR A 42 -7.66 -7.52 -5.69
N HIS A 43 -7.09 -8.28 -6.62
CA HIS A 43 -6.50 -9.59 -6.33
C HIS A 43 -4.99 -9.45 -6.21
N ARG A 44 -4.41 -10.01 -5.15
CA ARG A 44 -2.97 -9.96 -4.94
C ARG A 44 -2.22 -10.75 -6.00
N GLN A 45 -1.15 -10.19 -6.54
CA GLN A 45 -0.33 -10.90 -7.54
C GLN A 45 0.32 -12.15 -6.99
N LYS A 46 0.83 -12.10 -5.75
CA LYS A 46 1.55 -13.23 -5.15
C LYS A 46 0.64 -14.42 -4.83
N SER A 47 -0.56 -14.16 -4.31
CA SER A 47 -1.41 -15.21 -3.75
C SER A 47 -2.73 -15.39 -4.48
N GLY A 48 -3.18 -14.44 -5.30
CA GLY A 48 -4.52 -14.41 -5.86
C GLY A 48 -5.62 -14.19 -4.81
N SER A 49 -5.29 -13.78 -3.59
CA SER A 49 -6.29 -13.45 -2.57
C SER A 49 -7.00 -12.16 -2.92
N LEU A 50 -8.32 -12.13 -2.76
CA LEU A 50 -9.10 -10.90 -2.85
C LEU A 50 -8.79 -10.01 -1.63
N ILE A 51 -8.52 -8.75 -1.89
CA ILE A 51 -8.45 -7.68 -0.89
C ILE A 51 -9.59 -6.71 -1.16
N GLN A 52 -10.31 -6.34 -0.12
CA GLN A 52 -11.35 -5.32 -0.12
C GLN A 52 -11.19 -4.44 1.12
N LEU A 53 -11.19 -3.12 0.94
CA LEU A 53 -11.15 -2.14 2.04
C LEU A 53 -11.79 -0.82 1.60
N GLU A 54 -12.47 -0.15 2.53
CA GLU A 54 -12.85 1.25 2.36
C GLU A 54 -11.60 2.13 2.40
N ILE A 55 -11.50 3.04 1.44
CA ILE A 55 -10.41 4.02 1.37
C ILE A 55 -10.60 5.02 2.53
N PRO A 56 -9.63 5.15 3.46
CA PRO A 56 -9.72 6.14 4.52
C PRO A 56 -9.85 7.55 3.92
N SER A 57 -10.76 8.38 4.44
CA SER A 57 -10.99 9.73 3.92
C SER A 57 -9.71 10.59 3.92
N GLY A 58 -8.85 10.42 4.93
CA GLY A 58 -7.54 11.06 5.02
C GLY A 58 -6.56 10.67 3.91
N ALA A 59 -6.80 9.56 3.19
CA ALA A 59 -5.98 9.10 2.08
C ALA A 59 -6.47 9.60 0.71
N LEU A 60 -7.69 10.14 0.61
CA LEU A 60 -8.27 10.59 -0.67
C LEU A 60 -7.39 11.63 -1.37
N ARG A 61 -6.91 12.65 -0.63
CA ARG A 61 -5.99 13.65 -1.21
C ARG A 61 -4.68 13.06 -1.71
N LEU A 62 -4.17 12.01 -1.05
CA LEU A 62 -2.94 11.34 -1.48
C LEU A 62 -3.17 10.57 -2.78
N LEU A 63 -4.33 9.94 -2.87
CA LEU A 63 -4.79 9.20 -4.04
C LEU A 63 -4.94 10.13 -5.23
N ASP A 64 -5.65 11.25 -5.06
CA ASP A 64 -5.83 12.27 -6.09
C ASP A 64 -4.49 12.83 -6.56
N GLU A 65 -3.61 13.19 -5.62
CA GLU A 65 -2.29 13.77 -5.95
C GLU A 65 -1.38 12.77 -6.70
N LEU A 66 -1.32 11.51 -6.27
CA LEU A 66 -0.47 10.51 -6.93
C LEU A 66 -1.04 10.10 -8.30
N SER A 67 -2.36 10.03 -8.44
CA SER A 67 -3.04 9.66 -9.68
C SER A 67 -3.13 10.82 -10.70
N ALA A 68 -3.02 12.08 -10.26
CA ALA A 68 -3.02 13.24 -11.16
C ALA A 68 -1.88 13.23 -12.19
N CYS A 69 -0.78 12.52 -11.89
CA CYS A 69 0.34 12.35 -12.80
C CYS A 69 0.16 11.19 -13.81
N THR A 70 -0.96 10.47 -13.75
CA THR A 70 -1.28 9.36 -14.63
C THR A 70 -1.82 9.86 -15.98
N ALA A 71 -1.29 9.31 -17.08
CA ALA A 71 -1.81 9.62 -18.42
C ALA A 71 -3.29 9.23 -18.55
N LYS A 72 -4.09 10.05 -19.24
CA LYS A 72 -5.55 9.85 -19.35
C LYS A 72 -5.92 8.52 -19.98
N GLU A 73 -5.09 8.04 -20.90
CA GLU A 73 -5.28 6.80 -21.65
C GLU A 73 -4.73 5.57 -20.90
N SER A 74 -4.08 5.78 -19.75
CA SER A 74 -3.51 4.69 -18.95
C SER A 74 -4.60 3.85 -18.30
N PHE A 75 -4.49 2.54 -18.44
CA PHE A 75 -5.32 1.58 -17.70
C PHE A 75 -5.00 1.56 -16.19
N TYR A 76 -3.77 1.90 -15.82
CA TYR A 76 -3.33 1.89 -14.43
C TYR A 76 -3.75 3.16 -13.71
N LEU A 77 -4.07 3.03 -12.43
CA LEU A 77 -4.44 4.11 -11.52
C LEU A 77 -3.26 5.07 -11.28
N PHE A 78 -2.05 4.55 -11.22
CA PHE A 78 -0.84 5.30 -10.89
C PHE A 78 0.22 5.22 -12.00
N PRO A 79 1.09 6.23 -12.15
CA PRO A 79 2.01 6.34 -13.29
C PRO A 79 3.29 5.52 -13.12
N PHE A 80 3.19 4.29 -12.60
CA PHE A 80 4.34 3.42 -12.36
C PHE A 80 4.71 2.58 -13.59
N LEU A 81 3.71 2.16 -14.36
CA LEU A 81 3.87 1.25 -15.48
C LEU A 81 3.19 1.84 -16.72
N SER A 82 3.75 1.56 -17.89
CA SER A 82 3.22 2.06 -19.17
C SER A 82 1.94 1.33 -19.64
N GLY A 83 1.78 0.05 -19.28
CA GLY A 83 0.66 -0.77 -19.74
C GLY A 83 0.72 -1.21 -21.20
N THR A 84 1.78 -0.83 -21.92
CA THR A 84 1.99 -1.18 -23.34
C THR A 84 2.95 -2.35 -23.54
N ARG A 85 3.64 -2.78 -22.48
CA ARG A 85 4.61 -3.88 -22.50
C ARG A 85 3.96 -5.19 -22.04
N THR A 86 4.45 -6.30 -22.56
CA THR A 86 4.00 -7.66 -22.21
C THR A 86 5.20 -8.59 -21.96
N GLY A 87 4.95 -9.73 -21.31
CA GLY A 87 5.95 -10.77 -21.05
C GLY A 87 7.22 -10.24 -20.35
N GLU A 88 8.38 -10.63 -20.89
CA GLU A 88 9.71 -10.25 -20.36
C GLU A 88 9.91 -8.72 -20.31
N ALA A 89 9.35 -7.99 -21.27
CA ALA A 89 9.49 -6.53 -21.31
C ALA A 89 8.73 -5.85 -20.16
N ALA A 90 7.53 -6.35 -19.83
CA ALA A 90 6.76 -5.88 -18.68
C ALA A 90 7.47 -6.21 -17.36
N TYR A 91 8.02 -7.42 -17.24
CA TYR A 91 8.78 -7.83 -16.07
C TYR A 91 10.00 -6.93 -15.82
N LYS A 92 10.77 -6.62 -16.87
CA LYS A 92 11.91 -5.68 -16.81
C LYS A 92 11.49 -4.25 -16.48
N GLU A 93 10.37 -3.77 -16.99
CA GLU A 93 9.82 -2.47 -16.63
C GLU A 93 9.48 -2.39 -15.14
N TYR A 94 8.75 -3.38 -14.65
CA TYR A 94 8.38 -3.45 -13.24
C TYR A 94 9.63 -3.48 -12.34
N ASN A 95 10.62 -4.32 -12.65
CA ASN A 95 11.84 -4.41 -11.83
C ASN A 95 12.66 -3.12 -11.81
N ARG A 96 12.75 -2.41 -12.94
CA ARG A 96 13.38 -1.09 -12.98
C ARG A 96 12.62 -0.08 -12.12
N THR A 97 11.29 -0.11 -12.20
CA THR A 97 10.42 0.77 -11.42
C THR A 97 10.54 0.51 -9.91
N LEU A 98 10.54 -0.77 -9.51
CA LEU A 98 10.75 -1.19 -8.12
C LEU A 98 12.14 -0.79 -7.61
N SER A 99 13.19 -1.00 -8.42
CA SER A 99 14.56 -0.63 -8.07
C SER A 99 14.68 0.87 -7.84
N ARG A 100 14.12 1.69 -8.74
CA ARG A 100 14.07 3.15 -8.59
C ARG A 100 13.29 3.57 -7.34
N PHE A 101 12.10 3.02 -7.13
CA PHE A 101 11.31 3.31 -5.93
C PHE A 101 12.07 2.99 -4.64
N ASN A 102 12.73 1.84 -4.55
CA ASN A 102 13.52 1.46 -3.37
C ASN A 102 14.76 2.36 -3.18
N HIS A 103 15.38 2.80 -4.28
CA HIS A 103 16.47 3.76 -4.22
C HIS A 103 16.00 5.10 -3.63
N ASP A 104 14.92 5.66 -4.18
CA ASP A 104 14.39 6.96 -3.76
C ASP A 104 13.81 6.87 -2.32
N LEU A 105 13.22 5.73 -1.95
CA LEU A 105 12.79 5.44 -0.56
C LEU A 105 13.96 5.45 0.42
N LYS A 106 15.11 4.91 0.04
CA LYS A 106 16.32 4.95 0.86
C LYS A 106 16.82 6.38 1.05
N LEU A 107 16.72 7.23 0.02
CA LEU A 107 17.07 8.65 0.12
C LEU A 107 16.10 9.39 1.06
N LEU A 108 14.79 9.14 0.92
CA LEU A 108 13.76 9.71 1.80
C LEU A 108 13.97 9.28 3.26
N ALA A 109 14.22 8.01 3.52
CA ALA A 109 14.47 7.53 4.88
C ALA A 109 15.70 8.19 5.52
N ARG A 110 16.78 8.35 4.75
CA ARG A 110 17.98 9.06 5.22
C ARG A 110 17.68 10.52 5.54
N SER A 111 16.87 11.20 4.73
CA SER A 111 16.53 12.61 4.99
C SER A 111 15.65 12.79 6.23
N THR A 112 14.94 11.75 6.67
CA THR A 112 14.17 11.73 7.92
C THR A 112 14.93 11.12 9.11
N GLY A 113 16.22 10.85 8.98
CA GLY A 113 17.05 10.29 10.06
C GLY A 113 16.87 8.78 10.30
N VAL A 114 16.18 8.06 9.42
CA VAL A 114 16.05 6.59 9.51
C VAL A 114 17.33 5.96 8.98
N THR A 115 18.02 5.23 9.86
CA THR A 115 19.32 4.59 9.57
C THR A 115 19.20 3.13 9.13
N LEU A 116 18.06 2.49 9.43
CA LEU A 116 17.79 1.11 9.05
C LEU A 116 17.54 0.96 7.54
N PRO A 117 17.88 -0.20 6.94
CA PRO A 117 17.54 -0.48 5.55
C PRO A 117 16.03 -0.45 5.32
N VAL A 118 15.60 0.38 4.37
CA VAL A 118 14.19 0.50 3.96
C VAL A 118 13.99 0.02 2.52
N THR A 119 12.88 -0.67 2.30
CA THR A 119 12.37 -1.09 0.99
C THR A 119 10.85 -1.06 1.00
N SER A 120 10.22 -1.24 -0.16
CA SER A 120 8.76 -1.47 -0.24
C SER A 120 8.27 -2.59 0.67
N TYR A 121 9.07 -3.64 0.86
CA TYR A 121 8.76 -4.74 1.76
C TYR A 121 8.78 -4.29 3.23
N THR A 122 9.74 -3.44 3.61
CA THR A 122 9.81 -2.85 4.95
C THR A 122 8.51 -2.12 5.30
N ILE A 123 7.95 -1.32 4.37
CA ILE A 123 6.69 -0.59 4.61
C ILE A 123 5.54 -1.53 4.94
N ARG A 124 5.39 -2.60 4.16
CA ARG A 124 4.36 -3.63 4.38
C ARG A 124 4.56 -4.35 5.71
N HIS A 125 5.79 -4.64 6.08
CA HIS A 125 6.11 -5.24 7.37
C HIS A 125 5.81 -4.30 8.54
N SER A 126 6.16 -3.02 8.41
CA SER A 126 5.84 -1.99 9.40
C SER A 126 4.33 -1.87 9.63
N PHE A 127 3.50 -1.99 8.58
CA PHE A 127 2.05 -2.04 8.73
C PHE A 127 1.61 -3.23 9.61
N ALA A 128 2.13 -4.43 9.34
CA ALA A 128 1.80 -5.62 10.10
C ALA A 128 2.27 -5.54 11.56
N SER A 129 3.50 -5.07 11.78
CA SER A 129 4.07 -4.88 13.12
C SER A 129 3.30 -3.82 13.90
N PHE A 130 2.95 -2.69 13.27
CA PHE A 130 2.17 -1.64 13.93
C PHE A 130 0.81 -2.16 14.39
N LEU A 131 0.07 -2.88 13.54
CA LEU A 131 -1.20 -3.51 13.95
C LEU A 131 -1.00 -4.49 15.11
N LYS A 132 0.10 -5.25 15.08
CA LYS A 132 0.41 -6.21 16.14
C LYS A 132 0.70 -5.52 17.48
N GLU A 133 1.38 -4.37 17.46
CA GLU A 133 1.63 -3.53 18.64
C GLU A 133 0.34 -2.88 19.19
N GLN A 134 -0.70 -2.76 18.37
CA GLN A 134 -2.05 -2.32 18.79
C GLN A 134 -2.97 -3.48 19.17
N ASP A 135 -2.40 -4.64 19.53
CA ASP A 135 -3.11 -5.86 19.93
C ASP A 135 -4.15 -6.37 18.92
N VAL A 136 -4.00 -6.03 17.64
CA VAL A 136 -4.85 -6.58 16.58
C VAL A 136 -4.51 -8.06 16.39
N SER A 137 -5.55 -8.89 16.30
CA SER A 137 -5.39 -10.34 16.17
C SER A 137 -4.65 -10.71 14.87
N ILE A 138 -3.85 -11.76 14.93
CA ILE A 138 -3.01 -12.19 13.80
C ILE A 138 -3.88 -12.60 12.60
N GLU A 139 -5.08 -13.12 12.85
CA GLU A 139 -6.07 -13.47 11.83
C GLU A 139 -6.52 -12.23 11.06
N VAL A 140 -6.87 -11.13 11.76
CA VAL A 140 -7.25 -9.87 11.11
C VAL A 140 -6.08 -9.29 10.32
N ILE A 141 -4.88 -9.28 10.89
CA ILE A 141 -3.66 -8.81 10.20
C ILE A 141 -3.41 -9.65 8.94
N SER A 142 -3.52 -10.97 9.05
CA SER A 142 -3.34 -11.91 7.95
C SER A 142 -4.34 -11.68 6.82
N GLU A 143 -5.61 -11.41 7.17
CA GLU A 143 -6.67 -11.15 6.20
C GLU A 143 -6.49 -9.80 5.50
N LEU A 144 -6.17 -8.73 6.23
CA LEU A 144 -5.79 -7.42 5.65
C LEU A 144 -4.61 -7.53 4.69
N LEU A 145 -3.66 -8.39 5.02
CA LEU A 145 -2.50 -8.66 4.19
C LEU A 145 -2.81 -9.64 3.04
N GLY A 146 -3.96 -10.31 3.01
CA GLY A 146 -4.31 -11.30 1.99
C GLY A 146 -3.43 -12.55 2.03
N HIS A 147 -3.00 -12.97 3.22
CA HIS A 147 -2.21 -14.19 3.41
C HIS A 147 -3.14 -15.41 3.41
N LYS A 148 -2.82 -16.43 2.60
CA LYS A 148 -3.61 -17.68 2.50
C LYS A 148 -3.28 -18.71 3.58
N SER A 149 -2.20 -18.54 4.33
CA SER A 149 -1.52 -19.65 5.04
C SER A 149 -1.46 -19.55 6.56
N ILE A 150 -2.45 -18.97 7.23
CA ILE A 150 -2.65 -19.31 8.65
C ILE A 150 -3.52 -20.58 8.69
N LYS A 151 -2.82 -21.67 8.39
CA LYS A 151 -3.10 -23.11 8.59
C LYS A 151 -4.57 -23.50 8.80
N THR A 152 -5.08 -24.30 7.87
CA THR A 152 -5.93 -25.53 7.99
C THR A 152 -7.12 -25.57 8.96
N THR A 153 -7.13 -24.81 10.05
CA THR A 153 -8.24 -24.59 10.99
C THR A 153 -9.14 -23.43 10.54
N GLN A 154 -8.63 -22.47 9.75
CA GLN A 154 -9.39 -21.31 9.28
C GLN A 154 -10.42 -21.60 8.17
N ILE A 155 -10.38 -22.79 7.55
CA ILE A 155 -11.38 -23.16 6.53
C ILE A 155 -12.82 -23.13 7.11
N TYR A 156 -12.96 -23.25 8.43
CA TYR A 156 -14.26 -23.22 9.13
C TYR A 156 -14.68 -21.85 9.68
N LEU A 157 -13.80 -20.84 9.66
CA LEU A 157 -14.13 -19.51 10.17
C LEU A 157 -14.47 -18.59 8.99
N LYS A 158 -15.66 -17.99 9.04
CA LYS A 158 -16.05 -16.96 8.06
C LYS A 158 -15.04 -15.82 8.08
N SER A 159 -14.69 -15.33 6.90
CA SER A 159 -13.93 -14.09 6.69
C SER A 159 -14.51 -12.92 7.51
N PHE A 160 -13.65 -12.02 7.97
CA PHE A 160 -14.09 -10.84 8.69
C PHE A 160 -14.90 -9.91 7.77
N SER A 161 -15.85 -9.17 8.33
CA SER A 161 -16.64 -8.22 7.54
C SER A 161 -15.76 -7.09 6.98
N LEU A 162 -16.14 -6.58 5.80
CA LEU A 162 -15.51 -5.41 5.19
C LEU A 162 -15.45 -4.23 6.16
N GLU A 163 -16.54 -3.99 6.90
CA GLU A 163 -16.62 -2.93 7.91
C GLU A 163 -15.53 -3.09 8.99
N ARG A 164 -15.35 -4.31 9.52
CA ARG A 164 -14.35 -4.59 10.56
C ARG A 164 -12.94 -4.38 10.02
N LEU A 165 -12.63 -4.93 8.84
CA LEU A 165 -11.32 -4.79 8.21
C LEU A 165 -11.01 -3.31 7.92
N SER A 166 -11.97 -2.59 7.34
CA SER A 166 -11.86 -1.17 7.01
C SER A 166 -11.66 -0.31 8.25
N LYS A 167 -12.39 -0.60 9.35
CA LYS A 167 -12.21 0.10 10.63
C LYS A 167 -10.81 -0.07 11.19
N VAL A 168 -10.28 -1.30 11.19
CA VAL A 168 -8.91 -1.58 11.67
C VAL A 168 -7.87 -0.86 10.79
N ASN A 169 -8.01 -0.95 9.48
CA ASN A 169 -7.12 -0.28 8.52
C ASN A 169 -7.14 1.25 8.70
N ARG A 170 -8.33 1.85 8.80
CA ARG A 170 -8.50 3.29 9.02
C ARG A 170 -7.84 3.75 10.32
N ASN A 171 -8.09 3.06 11.43
CA ASN A 171 -7.50 3.40 12.72
C ASN A 171 -5.97 3.34 12.68
N CYS A 172 -5.42 2.35 11.98
CA CYS A 172 -3.98 2.20 11.76
C CYS A 172 -3.41 3.40 10.99
N PHE A 173 -3.99 3.70 9.82
CA PHE A 173 -3.55 4.80 8.98
C PHE A 173 -3.63 6.17 9.68
N GLU A 174 -4.73 6.43 10.38
CA GLU A 174 -4.92 7.69 11.12
C GLU A 174 -3.93 7.84 12.27
N SER A 175 -3.64 6.75 12.99
CA SER A 175 -2.68 6.79 14.10
C SER A 175 -1.25 7.09 13.64
N VAL A 176 -0.85 6.57 12.49
CA VAL A 176 0.47 6.86 11.88
C VAL A 176 0.54 8.25 11.25
N CYS A 177 -0.57 8.76 10.72
CA CYS A 177 -0.61 10.07 10.05
C CYS A 177 -0.91 11.25 11.00
N LYS A 178 -1.20 11.01 12.29
CA LYS A 178 -1.35 12.10 13.27
C LYS A 178 -0.02 12.83 13.41
N PRO A 179 -0.01 14.18 13.39
CA PRO A 179 1.19 14.93 13.70
C PRO A 179 1.64 14.56 15.11
N ILE A 180 2.93 14.24 15.27
CA ILE A 180 3.55 14.10 16.59
C ILE A 180 3.25 15.41 17.34
N PRO A 181 2.60 15.39 18.51
CA PRO A 181 2.43 16.60 19.29
C PRO A 181 3.83 17.18 19.50
N LYS A 182 4.04 18.45 19.13
CA LYS A 182 5.26 19.14 19.48
C LYS A 182 5.37 19.04 21.00
N VAL A 183 6.32 18.23 21.48
CA VAL A 183 6.63 18.16 22.89
C VAL A 183 6.98 19.59 23.32
N GLY A 184 6.22 20.10 24.29
CA GLY A 184 6.36 21.46 24.81
C GLY A 184 7.67 21.68 25.54
#